data_AF-A0A7C5SEC1-F1
#
_entry.id   AF-A0A7C5SEC1-F1
#
_cell.length_a   1.000
_cell.length_b   1.000
_cell.length_c   1.000
_cell.angle_alpha   90.00
_cell.angle_beta   90.00
_cell.angle_gamma   90.00
#
_symmetry.space_group_name_H-M   'P 1'
#
loop_
_entity.id
_entity.type
_entity.pdbx_description
1 polymer ?
#
loop_
_entity_poly.entity_id
_entity_poly.type
_entity_poly.pdbx_seq_one_letter_code
_entity_poly.pdbx_strand_id
1 'polypeptide(L)' 'MSRAAREEMVLGRHMTAEEITAELDRVQPEHLQRLAEKLMAGRRVALAAVGNTKGLRIRERELAL' A
#
# COMPACT_ATOMS: atom_id res chain seq x y z
N MET A 1 -10.18 -14.85 12.21
CA MET A 1 -11.14 -14.34 11.21
C MET A 1 -10.98 -15.14 9.94
N SER A 2 -12.08 -15.61 9.34
CA SER A 2 -12.03 -16.29 8.04
C SER A 2 -11.82 -15.28 6.92
N ARG A 3 -11.20 -15.71 5.80
CA ARG A 3 -11.03 -14.90 4.60
C ARG A 3 -12.36 -14.32 4.11
N ALA A 4 -13.39 -15.16 4.07
CA ALA A 4 -14.75 -14.79 3.70
C ALA A 4 -15.31 -13.63 4.53
N ALA A 5 -15.22 -13.71 5.87
CA ALA A 5 -15.72 -12.65 6.74
C ALA A 5 -15.00 -11.31 6.49
N ARG A 6 -13.68 -11.33 6.25
CA ARG A 6 -12.92 -10.11 5.92
C ARG A 6 -13.33 -9.51 4.58
N GLU A 7 -13.51 -10.35 3.56
CA GLU A 7 -13.91 -9.89 2.21
C GLU A 7 -15.30 -9.26 2.23
N GLU A 8 -16.26 -9.87 2.91
CA GLU A 8 -17.60 -9.30 3.05
C GLU A 8 -17.56 -7.95 3.77
N MET A 9 -16.75 -7.83 4.83
CA MET A 9 -16.62 -6.57 5.57
C MET A 9 -15.94 -5.44 4.78
N VAL A 10 -14.93 -5.75 3.96
CA VAL A 10 -14.11 -4.74 3.27
C VAL A 10 -14.63 -4.43 1.87
N LEU A 11 -15.12 -5.45 1.17
CA LEU A 11 -15.50 -5.38 -0.25
C LEU A 11 -17.02 -5.50 -0.46
N GLY A 12 -17.79 -5.89 0.56
CA GLY A 12 -19.23 -6.16 0.44
C GLY A 12 -19.57 -7.37 -0.42
N ARG A 13 -18.56 -8.19 -0.76
CA ARG A 13 -18.71 -9.43 -1.52
C ARG A 13 -17.51 -10.34 -1.32
N HIS A 14 -17.69 -11.61 -1.63
CA HIS A 14 -16.57 -12.54 -1.84
C HIS A 14 -15.97 -12.37 -3.23
N MET A 15 -14.64 -12.51 -3.30
CA MET A 15 -13.92 -12.60 -4.57
C MET A 15 -13.40 -14.01 -4.78
N THR A 16 -13.69 -14.60 -5.95
CA THR A 16 -13.13 -15.91 -6.30
C THR A 16 -11.64 -15.82 -6.60
N ALA A 17 -10.95 -16.96 -6.61
CA ALA A 17 -9.54 -16.99 -6.96
C ALA A 17 -9.32 -16.57 -8.43
N GLU A 18 -10.22 -16.95 -9.32
CA GLU A 18 -10.18 -16.65 -10.74
C GLU A 18 -10.37 -15.15 -11.00
N GLU A 19 -11.28 -14.50 -10.28
CA GLU A 19 -11.47 -13.05 -10.35
C GLU A 19 -10.19 -12.31 -9.92
N ILE A 20 -9.56 -12.73 -8.83
CA ILE A 20 -8.33 -12.11 -8.34
C ILE A 20 -7.21 -12.26 -9.36
N THR A 21 -7.00 -13.46 -9.90
CA THR A 21 -5.97 -13.70 -10.92
C THR A 21 -6.23 -12.88 -12.18
N ALA A 22 -7.48 -12.83 -12.65
CA ALA A 22 -7.83 -12.04 -13.82
C ALA A 22 -7.58 -10.53 -13.63
N GLU A 23 -7.80 -9.98 -12.43
CA GLU A 23 -7.47 -8.57 -12.15
C GLU A 23 -5.95 -8.35 -12.09
N LEU A 24 -5.20 -9.28 -11.51
CA LEU A 24 -3.73 -9.20 -11.45
C LEU A 24 -3.10 -9.25 -12.85
N ASP A 25 -3.59 -10.14 -13.71
CA ASP A 25 -3.07 -10.31 -15.08
C ASP A 25 -3.36 -9.09 -15.97
N ARG A 26 -4.37 -8.28 -15.64
CA ARG A 26 -4.69 -7.02 -16.34
C ARG A 26 -3.73 -5.88 -15.99
N VAL A 27 -2.93 -6.02 -14.92
CA VAL A 27 -1.98 -4.98 -14.52
C VAL A 27 -0.92 -4.82 -15.60
N GLN A 28 -0.62 -3.57 -15.95
CA GLN A 28 0.36 -3.19 -16.96
C GLN A 28 1.39 -2.26 -16.31
N PRO A 29 2.61 -2.12 -16.86
CA PRO A 29 3.63 -1.25 -16.27
C PRO A 29 3.15 0.18 -15.99
N GLU A 30 2.30 0.74 -16.85
CA GLU A 30 1.77 2.09 -16.71
C GLU A 30 0.78 2.21 -15.54
N HIS A 31 0.09 1.12 -15.19
CA HIS A 31 -0.75 1.06 -13.99
C HIS A 31 0.10 1.21 -12.73
N LEU A 32 1.28 0.57 -12.68
CA LEU A 32 2.20 0.68 -11.55
C LEU A 32 2.76 2.08 -11.43
N GLN A 33 3.21 2.68 -12.53
CA GLN A 33 3.73 4.04 -12.53
C GLN A 33 2.69 5.05 -12.02
N ARG A 34 1.46 4.98 -12.54
CA ARG A 34 0.35 5.83 -12.08
C ARG A 34 0.02 5.62 -10.60
N LEU A 35 0.05 4.37 -10.13
CA LEU A 35 -0.21 4.06 -8.73
C LEU A 35 0.91 4.61 -7.82
N ALA A 36 2.17 4.45 -8.24
CA ALA A 36 3.33 4.97 -7.53
C ALA A 36 3.26 6.50 -7.41
N GLU A 37 2.94 7.21 -8.49
CA GLU A 37 2.71 8.65 -8.45
C GLU A 37 1.58 9.03 -7.49
N LYS A 38 0.44 8.34 -7.56
CA LYS A 38 -0.71 8.61 -6.67
C LYS A 38 -0.40 8.40 -5.19
N LEU A 39 0.39 7.38 -4.85
CA LEU A 39 0.65 6.98 -3.47
C LEU A 39 1.90 7.63 -2.88
N MET A 40 2.90 7.94 -3.70
CA MET A 40 4.23 8.33 -3.24
C MET A 40 4.62 9.76 -3.65
N ALA A 41 4.08 10.31 -4.74
CA ALA A 41 4.44 11.67 -5.14
C ALA A 41 3.76 12.69 -4.22
N GLY A 42 4.54 13.61 -3.65
CA GLY A 42 3.99 14.74 -2.89
C GLY A 42 3.44 14.37 -1.49
N ARG A 43 3.75 13.18 -0.95
CA ARG A 43 3.14 12.67 0.29
C ARG A 43 4.14 12.41 1.42
N ARG A 44 3.85 13.07 2.56
CA ARG A 44 4.61 12.96 3.81
C ARG A 44 4.64 11.51 4.30
N VAL A 45 5.84 11.04 4.62
CA VAL A 45 6.06 9.71 5.18
C VAL A 45 5.77 9.73 6.69
N ALA A 46 4.96 8.78 7.17
CA ALA A 46 4.79 8.56 8.60
C ALA A 46 5.88 7.63 9.12
N LEU A 47 6.60 8.06 10.17
CA LEU A 47 7.63 7.25 10.82
C LEU A 47 7.30 7.08 12.31
N ALA A 48 7.32 5.83 12.78
CA ALA A 48 7.26 5.50 14.19
C ALA A 48 8.53 4.73 14.58
N ALA A 49 9.25 5.21 15.60
CA ALA A 49 10.45 4.57 16.14
C ALA A 49 10.34 4.49 17.67
N VAL A 50 10.65 3.33 18.25
CA VAL A 50 10.48 3.06 19.69
C VAL A 50 11.74 2.36 20.23
N GLY A 51 12.19 2.72 21.44
CA GLY A 51 13.38 2.17 22.08
C GLY A 51 14.64 3.02 21.85
N ASN A 52 15.81 2.38 21.77
CA ASN A 52 17.08 3.06 21.50
C ASN A 52 17.23 3.34 19.99
N THR A 53 17.00 4.59 19.58
CA THR A 53 17.04 5.03 18.18
C THR A 53 18.41 5.61 17.76
N LYS A 54 19.48 5.34 18.53
CA LYS A 54 20.83 5.82 18.18
C LYS A 54 21.18 5.45 16.74
N GLY A 55 21.46 6.47 15.92
CA GLY A 55 21.82 6.32 14.51
C GLY A 55 20.70 6.63 13.51
N LEU A 56 19.45 6.75 13.98
CA LEU A 56 18.35 7.24 13.13
C LEU A 56 18.58 8.71 12.79
N ARG A 57 18.93 8.98 11.52
CA ARG A 57 19.05 10.33 10.98
C ARG A 57 17.97 10.51 9.93
N ILE A 58 16.94 11.25 10.29
CA ILE A 58 15.89 11.65 9.35
C ILE A 58 16.15 13.11 9.00
N ARG A 59 16.36 13.40 7.73
CA ARG A 59 16.51 14.75 7.21
C ARG A 59 15.14 15.32 6.87
N GLU A 60 14.97 16.62 6.98
CA GLU A 60 13.70 17.31 6.70
C GLU A 60 13.17 17.00 5.29
N ARG A 61 14.07 16.90 4.30
CA ARG A 61 13.78 16.46 2.93
C ARG A 61 13.24 15.02 2.81
N GLU A 62 13.43 14.19 3.83
CA GLU A 62 12.95 12.79 3.89
C GLU A 62 11.55 12.71 4.54
N LEU A 63 11.09 13.79 5.18
CA LEU A 63 9.76 13.94 5.78
C LEU A 63 8.84 14.87 4.99
N ALA A 64 9.40 15.74 4.14
CA ALA A 64 8.71 16.78 3.39
C ALA A 64 8.73 16.56 1.86
N LEU A 65 8.57 15.31 1.41
CA LEU A 65 8.13 15.02 0.05
C LEU A 65 6.63 14.86 0.01
#